data_AF-A0A4Z1SVM6-F1
#
_entry.id   AF-A0A4Z1SVM6-F1
#
_cell.length_a   1.000
_cell.length_b   1.000
_cell.length_c   1.000
_cell.angle_alpha   90.00
_cell.angle_beta   90.00
_cell.angle_gamma   90.00
#
_symmetry.space_group_name_H-M   'P 1'
#
loop_
_entity.id
_entity.type
_entity.pdbx_description
1 polymer ?
#
loop_
_entity_poly.entity_id
_entity_poly.type
_entity_poly.pdbx_seq_one_letter_code
_entity_poly.pdbx_strand_id
1 'polypeptide(L)' 'MDLQIDRATTNYLTEAVGEQLSNACAEAICRKPHDAIEFIGNYLIEASKEFEG' A
#
# COMPACT_ATOMS: atom_id res chain seq x y z
N MET A 1 -24.16 9.62 4.36
CA MET A 1 -22.69 9.64 4.37
C MET A 1 -22.28 10.70 3.37
N ASP A 2 -21.47 11.67 3.79
CA ASP A 2 -21.18 12.87 3.00
C ASP A 2 -20.14 12.54 1.91
N LEU A 3 -20.58 12.52 0.64
CA LEU A 3 -19.78 12.06 -0.51
C LEU A 3 -18.50 12.89 -0.72
N GLN A 4 -18.45 14.13 -0.22
CA GLN A 4 -17.25 14.96 -0.31
C GLN A 4 -16.13 14.51 0.64
N ILE A 5 -16.48 14.08 1.86
CA ILE A 5 -15.51 13.55 2.82
C ILE A 5 -14.89 12.26 2.24
N ASP A 6 -15.71 11.43 1.62
CA ASP A 6 -15.29 10.16 1.02
C ASP A 6 -14.23 10.36 -0.09
N ARG A 7 -14.39 11.41 -0.91
CA ARG A 7 -13.44 11.73 -1.98
C ARG A 7 -12.12 12.31 -1.45
N ALA A 8 -12.18 13.21 -0.47
CA ALA A 8 -10.98 13.79 0.13
C ALA A 8 -10.13 12.72 0.83
N THR A 9 -10.78 11.84 1.59
CA THR A 9 -10.12 10.70 2.24
C THR A 9 -9.52 9.73 1.22
N THR A 10 -10.26 9.41 0.15
CA THR A 10 -9.75 8.53 -0.91
C THR A 10 -8.51 9.11 -1.60
N ASN A 11 -8.53 10.41 -1.92
CA ASN A 11 -7.40 11.08 -2.54
C ASN A 11 -6.17 11.07 -1.62
N TYR A 12 -6.35 11.45 -0.35
CA TYR A 12 -5.27 11.42 0.63
C TYR A 12 -4.64 10.03 0.75
N LEU A 13 -5.44 8.97 0.85
CA LEU A 13 -4.93 7.61 0.94
C LEU A 13 -4.23 7.16 -0.36
N THR A 14 -4.77 7.56 -1.52
CA THR A 14 -4.17 7.24 -2.82
C THR A 14 -2.79 7.87 -2.94
N GLU A 15 -2.63 9.13 -2.56
CA GLU A 15 -1.35 9.85 -2.58
C GLU A 15 -0.37 9.32 -1.53
N ALA A 16 -0.86 9.00 -0.34
CA ALA A 16 -0.01 8.59 0.78
C ALA A 16 0.57 7.17 0.63
N VAL A 17 -0.23 6.22 0.13
CA VAL A 17 0.15 4.79 0.15
C VAL A 17 -0.22 4.00 -1.10
N GLY A 18 -0.90 4.63 -2.08
CA GLY A 18 -1.49 3.93 -3.21
C GLY A 18 -0.46 3.22 -4.09
N GLU A 19 0.66 3.87 -4.38
CA GLU A 19 1.72 3.30 -5.21
C GLU A 19 2.41 2.10 -4.53
N GLN A 20 2.78 2.26 -3.27
CA GLN A 20 3.50 1.27 -2.47
C GLN A 20 2.63 0.04 -2.25
N LEU A 21 1.34 0.23 -1.99
CA LEU A 21 0.39 -0.87 -1.86
C LEU A 21 0.18 -1.59 -3.20
N SER A 22 0.10 -0.86 -4.31
CA SER A 22 0.01 -1.44 -5.65
C SER A 22 1.24 -2.30 -5.97
N ASN A 23 2.43 -1.80 -5.68
CA ASN A 23 3.69 -2.51 -5.91
C ASN A 23 3.81 -3.76 -5.02
N ALA A 24 3.45 -3.65 -3.73
CA ALA A 24 3.43 -4.78 -2.81
C ALA A 24 2.47 -5.89 -3.28
N CYS A 25 1.28 -5.51 -3.77
CA CYS A 25 0.32 -6.45 -4.34
C CYS A 25 0.88 -7.14 -5.59
N ALA A 26 1.50 -6.38 -6.50
CA ALA A 26 2.10 -6.94 -7.71
C ALA A 26 3.21 -7.95 -7.39
N GLU A 27 4.09 -7.63 -6.44
CA GLU A 27 5.14 -8.54 -5.97
C GLU A 27 4.56 -9.79 -5.31
N ALA A 28 3.52 -9.66 -4.49
CA ALA A 28 2.83 -10.80 -3.88
C ALA A 28 2.22 -11.73 -4.95
N ILE A 29 1.59 -11.17 -5.99
CA ILE A 29 1.04 -11.94 -7.12
C ILE A 29 2.15 -12.71 -7.86
N CYS A 30 3.28 -12.04 -8.12
CA CYS A 30 4.42 -12.63 -8.84
C CYS A 30 5.09 -13.74 -8.04
N ARG A 31 5.34 -13.52 -6.75
CA ARG A 31 6.11 -14.45 -5.90
C ARG A 31 5.26 -15.56 -5.29
N LYS A 32 3.94 -15.36 -5.20
CA LYS A 32 2.99 -16.30 -4.60
C LYS A 32 3.45 -16.76 -3.20
N PRO A 33 3.70 -15.82 -2.26
CA PRO A 33 4.10 -16.18 -0.91
C PRO A 33 3.02 -17.04 -0.25
N HIS A 34 3.43 -17.92 0.67
CA HIS A 34 2.49 -18.75 1.41
C HIS A 34 1.55 -17.89 2.27
N ASP A 35 2.07 -16.81 2.85
CA ASP A 35 1.30 -15.78 3.52
C ASP A 35 1.46 -14.44 2.78
N ALA A 36 0.41 -14.05 2.05
CA ALA A 36 0.39 -12.81 1.29
C ALA A 36 0.26 -11.56 2.18
N ILE A 37 -0.38 -11.68 3.34
CA ILE A 37 -0.58 -10.54 4.25
C ILE A 37 0.74 -10.21 4.92
N GLU A 38 1.44 -11.21 5.45
CA GLU A 38 2.78 -11.04 6.04
C GLU A 38 3.76 -10.47 5.00
N PHE A 39 3.76 -11.00 3.78
CA PHE A 39 4.62 -10.52 2.71
C PHE A 39 4.38 -9.04 2.38
N ILE A 40 3.11 -8.65 2.17
CA ILE A 40 2.74 -7.26 1.84
C ILE A 40 3.11 -6.34 3.01
N GLY A 41 2.83 -6.75 4.25
CA GLY A 41 3.19 -5.97 5.44
C GLY A 41 4.69 -5.69 5.52
N ASN A 42 5.51 -6.73 5.36
CA ASN A 42 6.97 -6.59 5.37
C ASN A 42 7.47 -5.72 4.20
N TYR A 43 6.92 -5.90 3.00
CA TYR A 43 7.27 -5.07 1.85
C TYR A 43 7.01 -3.58 2.13
N LEU A 44 5.85 -3.24 2.70
CA LEU A 44 5.49 -1.86 3.01
C LEU A 44 6.37 -1.26 4.12
N ILE A 45 6.78 -2.05 5.11
CA ILE A 45 7.74 -1.63 6.15
C ILE A 45 9.11 -1.33 5.55
N GLU A 46 9.59 -2.14 4.60
CA GLU A 46 10.86 -1.86 3.93
C GLU A 46 10.74 -0.62 3.03
N ALA A 47 9.66 -0.53 2.25
CA ALA A 47 9.42 0.63 1.38
C ALA A 47 9.31 1.94 2.17
N SER A 48 8.75 1.94 3.39
CA SER A 48 8.65 3.16 4.20
C SER A 48 10.01 3.69 4.66
N LYS A 49 11.00 2.81 4.85
CA LYS A 49 12.36 3.24 5.24
C LYS A 49 13.06 4.05 4.14
N GLU A 50 12.70 3.83 2.88
CA GLU A 50 13.24 4.59 1.75
C GLU A 50 12.71 6.03 1.70
N PHE A 51 11.58 6.31 2.35
CA PHE A 51 10.98 7.65 2.44
C PHE A 51 11.47 8.46 3.65
N GLU A 52 12.05 7.81 4.66
CA GLU A 52 12.59 8.46 5.86
C GLU A 52 14.10 8.85 5.71
N GLY A 53 14.72 8.51 4.58
CA GLY A 53 16.15 8.70 4.29
C GLY A 53 16.51 10.01 3.60
#